data_AF-A0A7C6DF50-F1
#
_entry.id   AF-A0A7C6DF50-F1
#
_cell.length_a   1.000
_cell.length_b   1.000
_cell.length_c   1.000
_cell.angle_alpha   90.00
_cell.angle_beta   90.00
_cell.angle_gamma   90.00
#
_symmetry.space_group_name_H-M   'P 1'
#
loop_
_entity.id
_entity.type
_entity.pdbx_description
1 polymer ?
#
loop_
_entity_poly.entity_id
_entity_poly.type
_entity_poly.pdbx_seq_one_letter_code
_entity_poly.pdbx_strand_id
1 'polypeptide(L)'
;SSTSLDKYGQSQNKFFEYLAAGRAIIQTYTTGYSLLEKYNCGFSATDQNPENVAKTILEACKNDEQARQMGENARKAAHEFDFKNLTNKLIEVIENV
;
A
#
# COMPACT_ATOMS: atom_id res chain seq x y z
N SER A 1 -2.63 -11.66 9.26
CA SER A 1 -1.73 -10.87 10.13
C SER A 1 -0.33 -11.44 10.04
N SER A 2 0.71 -10.60 10.02
CA SER A 2 2.11 -11.04 10.10
C SER A 2 2.54 -11.33 11.54
N THR A 3 1.98 -10.60 12.50
CA THR A 3 2.22 -10.73 13.93
C THR A 3 0.95 -10.33 14.72
N SER A 4 0.86 -10.72 15.99
CA SER A 4 -0.20 -10.28 16.90
C SER A 4 -0.13 -8.78 17.23
N LEU A 5 1.00 -8.13 16.94
CA LEU A 5 1.22 -6.70 17.14
C LEU A 5 0.54 -5.82 16.08
N ASP A 6 0.12 -6.37 14.95
CA ASP A 6 -0.50 -5.61 13.84
C ASP A 6 -1.75 -4.84 14.27
N LYS A 7 -2.39 -5.24 15.38
CA LYS A 7 -3.52 -4.52 16.00
C LYS A 7 -3.17 -3.13 16.53
N TYR A 8 -1.89 -2.81 16.72
CA TYR A 8 -1.40 -1.50 17.16
C TYR A 8 -0.86 -0.64 16.01
N GLY A 9 -0.87 -1.15 14.79
CA GLY A 9 -0.32 -0.48 13.60
C GLY A 9 0.98 -1.11 13.11
N GLN A 10 1.51 -0.53 12.03
CA GLN A 10 2.68 -1.05 11.31
C GLN A 10 3.58 0.10 10.85
N SER A 11 4.89 -0.15 10.85
CA SER A 11 5.86 0.72 10.18
C SER A 11 6.03 0.27 8.73
N GLN A 12 5.25 0.85 7.83
CA GLN A 12 5.17 0.42 6.44
C GLN A 12 6.13 1.17 5.49
N ASN A 13 7.37 1.44 5.90
CA ASN A 13 8.33 2.21 5.07
C ASN A 13 8.46 1.66 3.64
N LYS A 14 8.55 0.33 3.49
CA LYS A 14 8.62 -0.32 2.17
C LYS A 14 7.37 -0.15 1.33
N PHE A 15 6.20 -0.02 1.95
CA PHE A 15 4.96 0.20 1.22
C PHE A 15 4.98 1.56 0.51
N PHE A 16 5.44 2.62 1.18
CA PHE A 16 5.55 3.95 0.57
C PHE A 16 6.60 3.99 -0.56
N GLU A 17 7.71 3.26 -0.42
CA GLU A 17 8.68 3.07 -1.52
C GLU A 17 8.02 2.36 -2.72
N TYR A 18 7.17 1.36 -2.48
CA TYR A 18 6.46 0.64 -3.55
C TYR A 18 5.37 1.48 -4.22
N LEU A 19 4.67 2.35 -3.47
CA LEU A 19 3.80 3.36 -4.06
C LEU A 19 4.59 4.22 -5.05
N ALA A 20 5.77 4.70 -4.63
CA ALA A 20 6.66 5.51 -5.44
C ALA A 20 7.30 4.75 -6.62
N ALA A 21 7.28 3.42 -6.64
CA ALA A 21 7.67 2.64 -7.82
C ALA A 21 6.62 2.73 -8.94
N GLY A 22 5.36 3.03 -8.62
CA GLY A 22 4.27 3.15 -9.60
C GLY A 22 3.91 1.82 -10.25
N ARG A 23 4.00 0.72 -9.48
CA ARG A 23 3.60 -0.63 -9.90
C ARG A 23 2.53 -1.14 -8.93
N ALA A 24 1.66 -2.04 -9.42
CA ALA A 24 0.72 -2.72 -8.53
C ALA A 24 1.47 -3.44 -7.41
N ILE A 25 1.01 -3.24 -6.17
CA ILE A 25 1.62 -3.86 -4.99
C ILE A 25 0.94 -5.20 -4.75
N ILE A 26 1.73 -6.24 -4.44
CA ILE A 26 1.18 -7.50 -3.93
C ILE A 26 1.55 -7.59 -2.45
N GLN A 27 0.53 -7.56 -1.60
CA GLN A 27 0.70 -7.68 -0.16
C GLN A 27 0.33 -9.09 0.29
N THR A 28 1.16 -9.71 1.12
CA THR A 28 1.01 -11.11 1.52
C THR A 28 0.01 -11.34 2.65
N TYR A 29 -0.66 -10.28 3.12
CA TYR A 29 -1.68 -10.35 4.17
C TYR A 29 -2.41 -9.01 4.27
N THR A 30 -3.69 -9.05 4.68
CA THR A 30 -4.50 -7.85 4.88
C THR A 30 -4.20 -7.17 6.23
N THR A 31 -4.41 -5.85 6.28
CA THR A 31 -4.25 -5.02 7.49
C THR A 31 -5.50 -4.15 7.70
N GLY A 32 -5.82 -3.81 8.96
CA GLY A 32 -7.04 -3.06 9.28
C GLY A 32 -7.08 -1.62 8.71
N TYR A 33 -5.93 -1.03 8.41
CA TYR A 33 -5.79 0.28 7.78
C TYR A 33 -5.02 0.15 6.46
N SER A 34 -5.55 -0.68 5.56
CA SER A 34 -4.90 -0.99 4.29
C SER A 34 -4.87 0.22 3.36
N LEU A 35 -3.70 0.85 3.22
CA LEU A 35 -3.48 1.87 2.19
C LEU A 35 -3.64 1.27 0.78
N LEU A 36 -3.35 -0.03 0.63
CA LEU A 36 -3.54 -0.77 -0.61
C LEU A 36 -4.99 -0.72 -1.08
N GLU A 37 -5.94 -0.97 -0.18
CA GLU A 37 -7.37 -0.90 -0.46
C GLU A 37 -7.84 0.54 -0.62
N LYS A 38 -7.43 1.44 0.30
CA LYS A 38 -7.81 2.87 0.27
C LYS A 38 -7.52 3.52 -1.07
N TYR A 39 -6.35 3.23 -1.65
CA TYR A 39 -5.92 3.82 -2.92
C TYR A 39 -6.14 2.89 -4.12
N ASN A 40 -6.69 1.69 -3.91
CA ASN A 40 -6.87 0.67 -4.95
C ASN A 40 -5.60 0.49 -5.80
N CYS A 41 -4.48 0.21 -5.14
CA CYS A 41 -3.15 0.23 -5.74
C CYS A 41 -2.44 -1.13 -5.73
N GLY A 42 -3.18 -2.21 -5.53
CA GLY A 42 -2.62 -3.55 -5.51
C GLY A 42 -3.60 -4.66 -5.15
N PHE A 43 -3.03 -5.82 -4.84
CA PHE A 43 -3.72 -7.04 -4.45
C PHE A 43 -3.24 -7.47 -3.07
N SER A 44 -4.14 -8.01 -2.24
CA SER A 44 -3.78 -8.54 -0.92
C SER A 44 -4.20 -10.00 -0.81
N ALA A 45 -3.28 -10.84 -0.36
CA ALA A 45 -3.63 -12.17 0.13
C ALA A 45 -4.36 -12.04 1.48
N THR A 46 -5.22 -13.02 1.79
CA THR A 46 -5.96 -13.07 3.06
C THR A 46 -5.04 -13.30 4.25
N ASP A 47 -4.01 -14.12 4.05
CA ASP A 47 -2.98 -14.46 5.04
C ASP A 47 -1.68 -14.86 4.33
N GLN A 48 -0.62 -15.07 5.11
CA GLN A 48 0.72 -15.39 4.60
C GLN A 48 0.91 -16.87 4.25
N ASN A 49 -0.17 -17.65 4.12
CA ASN A 49 -0.08 -19.01 3.64
C ASN A 49 0.45 -19.04 2.18
N PRO A 50 1.39 -19.94 1.83
CA PRO A 50 1.98 -19.99 0.50
C PRO A 50 0.96 -20.14 -0.64
N GLU A 51 -0.07 -20.97 -0.46
CA GLU A 51 -1.13 -21.17 -1.46
C GLU A 51 -1.92 -19.89 -1.71
N ASN A 52 -2.26 -19.14 -0.65
CA ASN A 52 -2.97 -17.87 -0.77
C ASN A 52 -2.11 -16.79 -1.45
N VAL A 53 -0.83 -16.69 -1.09
CA VAL A 53 0.11 -15.76 -1.74
C VAL A 53 0.27 -16.10 -3.22
N ALA A 54 0.45 -17.39 -3.56
CA ALA A 54 0.57 -17.84 -4.95
C ALA A 54 -0.70 -17.51 -5.75
N LYS A 55 -1.88 -17.75 -5.17
CA LYS A 55 -3.16 -17.40 -5.79
C LYS A 55 -3.25 -15.90 -6.09
N THR A 56 -2.88 -15.03 -5.14
CA THR A 56 -2.90 -13.57 -5.32
C THR A 56 -1.92 -13.13 -6.41
N ILE A 57 -0.72 -13.72 -6.48
CA ILE A 57 0.24 -13.45 -7.56
C ILE A 57 -0.36 -13.83 -8.91
N LEU A 58 -0.93 -15.02 -9.03
CA LEU A 58 -1.58 -15.47 -10.26
C LEU A 58 -2.76 -14.57 -10.65
N GLU A 59 -3.54 -14.09 -9.68
CA GLU A 59 -4.62 -13.12 -9.92
C GLU A 59 -4.08 -11.80 -10.48
N ALA A 60 -2.99 -11.27 -9.91
CA ALA A 60 -2.35 -10.06 -10.41
C ALA A 60 -1.83 -10.21 -11.86
N CYS A 61 -1.41 -11.41 -12.26
CA CYS A 61 -0.94 -11.71 -13.61
C CYS A 61 -2.05 -11.99 -14.64
N LYS A 62 -3.33 -12.09 -14.24
CA LYS A 62 -4.43 -12.39 -15.18
C LYS A 62 -4.85 -11.19 -16.03
N ASN A 63 -4.60 -9.97 -15.56
CA ASN A 63 -5.06 -8.75 -16.20
C ASN A 63 -4.02 -7.63 -16.07
N ASP A 64 -3.16 -7.54 -17.08
CA ASP A 64 -2.09 -6.55 -17.14
C ASP A 64 -2.61 -5.12 -17.10
N GLU A 65 -3.78 -4.84 -17.70
CA GLU A 65 -4.36 -3.50 -17.72
C GLU A 65 -4.84 -3.08 -16.34
N GLN A 66 -5.47 -4.01 -15.59
CA GLN A 66 -5.83 -3.77 -14.19
C GLN A 66 -4.58 -3.50 -13.34
N ALA A 67 -3.52 -4.30 -13.50
CA ALA A 67 -2.28 -4.12 -12.77
C ALA A 67 -1.58 -2.79 -13.12
N ARG A 68 -1.64 -2.38 -14.40
CA ARG A 68 -1.15 -1.08 -14.86
C ARG A 68 -1.92 0.05 -14.20
N GLN A 69 -3.26 -0.03 -14.16
CA GLN A 69 -4.11 0.98 -13.54
C GLN A 69 -3.85 1.10 -12.03
N MET A 70 -3.69 -0.04 -11.34
CA MET A 70 -3.31 -0.06 -9.91
C MET A 70 -1.92 0.57 -9.68
N GLY A 71 -0.97 0.36 -10.60
CA GLY A 71 0.34 1.02 -10.56
C GLY A 71 0.27 2.55 -10.72
N GLU A 72 -0.61 3.05 -11.59
CA GLU A 72 -0.88 4.49 -11.68
C GLU A 72 -1.49 5.04 -10.40
N ASN A 73 -2.42 4.29 -9.78
CA ASN A 73 -3.00 4.68 -8.51
C ASN A 73 -1.94 4.71 -7.39
N ALA A 74 -1.04 3.72 -7.36
CA ALA A 74 0.13 3.71 -6.48
C ALA A 74 0.97 4.98 -6.64
N ARG A 75 1.31 5.36 -7.89
CA ARG A 75 2.08 6.59 -8.17
C ARG A 75 1.35 7.84 -7.69
N LYS A 76 0.04 7.95 -7.96
CA LYS A 76 -0.79 9.08 -7.52
C LYS A 76 -0.79 9.19 -5.99
N ALA A 77 -1.02 8.07 -5.30
CA ALA A 77 -1.00 8.02 -3.84
C ALA A 77 0.38 8.41 -3.27
N ALA A 78 1.48 7.97 -3.89
CA ALA A 78 2.83 8.34 -3.46
C ALA A 78 3.04 9.87 -3.39
N HIS A 79 2.43 10.64 -4.29
CA HIS A 79 2.51 12.10 -4.24
C HIS A 79 1.85 12.70 -2.98
N GLU A 80 0.79 12.09 -2.43
CA GLU A 80 0.16 12.57 -1.18
C GLU A 80 1.07 12.40 0.05
N PHE A 81 1.96 11.41 -0.02
CA PHE A 81 2.95 11.07 1.02
C PHE A 81 4.35 11.60 0.70
N ASP A 82 4.49 12.44 -0.32
CA ASP A 82 5.75 13.11 -0.62
C ASP A 82 6.22 13.92 0.60
N PHE A 83 7.53 13.90 0.86
CA PHE A 83 8.11 14.56 2.02
C PHE A 83 7.71 16.03 2.10
N LYS A 84 7.75 16.77 0.99
CA LYS A 84 7.38 18.19 0.96
C LYS A 84 5.93 18.40 1.38
N ASN A 85 5.02 17.55 0.91
CA ASN A 85 3.60 17.62 1.23
C ASN A 85 3.34 17.29 2.70
N LEU A 86 4.00 16.26 3.24
CA LEU A 86 3.89 15.90 4.65
C LEU A 86 4.51 16.95 5.58
N THR A 87 5.64 17.55 5.20
CA THR A 87 6.27 18.66 5.94
C THR A 87 5.34 19.86 6.02
N ASN A 88 4.69 20.24 4.91
CA ASN A 88 3.73 21.34 4.93
C ASN A 88 2.54 21.06 5.87
N LYS A 89 1.99 19.84 5.85
CA LYS A 89 0.94 19.42 6.78
C LYS A 89 1.41 19.49 8.24
N LEU A 90 2.65 19.11 8.51
CA LEU A 90 3.22 19.18 9.85
C LEU A 90 3.39 20.63 10.33
N ILE A 91 3.88 21.53 9.46
CA ILE A 91 4.01 22.95 9.76
C ILE A 91 2.63 23.54 10.10
N GLU A 92 1.60 23.24 9.30
CA GLU A 92 0.24 23.71 9.55
C GLU A 92 -0.28 23.29 10.93
N VAL A 93 0.00 22.05 11.37
CA VAL A 93 -0.37 21.61 12.72
C VAL A 93 0.39 22.39 13.79
N ILE A 94 1.68 22.65 13.60
CA ILE A 94 2.50 23.36 14.61
C ILE A 94 2.10 24.84 14.72
N GLU A 95 1.81 25.49 13.60
CA GLU A 95 1.46 26.92 13.56
C GLU A 95 0.02 27.21 14.01
N ASN A 96 -0.88 26.22 13.96
CA ASN A 96 -2.28 26.33 14.41
C ASN A 96 -2.53 25.79 15.83
N VAL A 97 -1.46 25.58 16.61
CA VAL A 97 -1.52 25.25 18.05
C VAL A 97 -1.47 26.49 18.91
#